data_AF-A0A7S3LEW1-F1
#
_entry.id   AF-A0A7S3LEW1-F1
#
_cell.length_a   1.000
_cell.length_b   1.000
_cell.length_c   1.000
_cell.angle_alpha   90.00
_cell.angle_beta   90.00
_cell.angle_gamma   90.00
#
_symmetry.space_group_name_H-M   'P 1'
#
loop_
_entity.id
_entity.type
_entity.pdbx_description
1 polymer ?
#
loop_
_entity_poly.entity_id
_entity_poly.type
_entity_poly.pdbx_seq_one_letter_code
_entity_poly.pdbx_strand_id
1 'polypeptide(L)'
;DRTLLTPFRLLSNNDGTTDEGSDKRMKKNWYVLNCHLQAGKQAPRRVRQINEGVRAVLTLARKLKEPKPEESTPLIVCGDFNGGAECGAVRYLEDGFVDNTFIEDGDPVTSSVKRLPLALPMHDVMEQNDHRPDSSSDPPPTLVVSELIFY
;
A
#
# COMPACT_ATOMS: atom_id res chain seq x y z
N ASP A 1 10.46 -4.01 -14.23
CA ASP A 1 9.61 -3.54 -13.12
C ASP A 1 8.22 -4.09 -13.28
N ARG A 2 7.63 -4.56 -12.18
CA ARG A 2 6.27 -5.13 -12.17
C ARG A 2 5.54 -4.58 -10.95
N THR A 3 4.38 -3.98 -11.17
CA THR A 3 3.48 -3.56 -10.10
C THR A 3 2.18 -4.31 -10.30
N LEU A 4 1.77 -5.08 -9.29
CA LEU A 4 0.57 -5.88 -9.33
C LEU A 4 -0.42 -5.38 -8.28
N LEU A 5 -1.65 -5.16 -8.72
CA LEU A 5 -2.76 -4.77 -7.87
C LEU A 5 -3.71 -5.96 -7.74
N THR A 6 -3.88 -6.45 -6.51
CA THR A 6 -4.82 -7.53 -6.18
C THR A 6 -5.88 -7.02 -5.20
N PRO A 7 -7.14 -6.84 -5.64
CA PRO A 7 -8.25 -6.60 -4.73
C PRO A 7 -8.75 -7.94 -4.15
N PHE A 8 -9.05 -7.97 -2.86
CA PHE A 8 -9.72 -9.11 -2.22
C PHE A 8 -10.77 -8.62 -1.24
N ARG A 9 -11.66 -9.52 -0.83
CA ARG A 9 -12.73 -9.21 0.11
C ARG A 9 -12.72 -10.26 1.20
N LEU A 10 -12.77 -9.81 2.45
CA LEU A 10 -13.00 -10.72 3.55
C LEU A 10 -14.45 -11.19 3.51
N LEU A 11 -14.66 -12.49 3.33
CA LEU A 11 -15.97 -13.12 3.46
C LEU A 11 -16.23 -13.35 4.95
N SER A 12 -17.38 -12.92 5.45
CA SER A 12 -17.82 -13.34 6.79
C SER A 12 -18.35 -14.76 6.71
N ASN A 13 -17.97 -15.63 7.65
CA ASN A 13 -18.40 -17.04 7.71
C ASN A 13 -19.92 -17.26 7.80
N ASN A 14 -20.74 -16.21 7.92
CA ASN A 14 -22.21 -16.26 8.00
C ASN A 14 -22.96 -15.97 6.68
N ASP A 15 -22.30 -15.97 5.51
CA ASP A 15 -22.94 -15.66 4.21
C ASP A 15 -23.99 -16.72 3.74
N GLY A 16 -24.46 -17.61 4.64
CA GLY A 16 -25.47 -18.64 4.38
C GLY A 16 -26.86 -18.38 4.97
N THR A 17 -27.08 -17.30 5.73
CA THR A 17 -28.41 -16.96 6.26
C THR A 17 -28.80 -15.56 5.82
N THR A 18 -29.86 -15.48 5.01
CA THR A 18 -30.61 -14.27 4.68
C THR A 18 -31.12 -13.61 5.95
N ASP A 19 -30.31 -12.75 6.55
CA ASP A 19 -30.69 -11.96 7.72
C ASP A 19 -30.98 -10.54 7.26
N GLU A 20 -32.25 -10.30 6.94
CA GLU A 20 -32.79 -8.97 6.68
C GLU A 20 -32.88 -8.19 8.00
N GLY A 21 -31.78 -7.60 8.48
CA GLY A 21 -31.90 -6.66 9.60
C GLY A 21 -30.66 -6.34 10.43
N SER A 22 -29.57 -7.11 10.31
CA SER A 22 -28.34 -6.83 11.05
C SER A 22 -27.33 -6.05 10.20
N ASP A 23 -26.69 -5.05 10.81
CA ASP A 23 -25.71 -4.12 10.25
C ASP A 23 -25.05 -4.64 8.95
N LYS A 24 -25.34 -4.02 7.81
CA LYS A 24 -24.55 -4.15 6.59
C LYS A 24 -23.16 -3.60 6.90
N ARG A 25 -22.33 -4.38 7.58
CA ARG A 25 -20.89 -4.18 7.65
C ARG A 25 -20.45 -4.20 6.20
N MET A 26 -20.36 -3.02 5.59
CA MET A 26 -20.16 -2.88 4.15
C MET A 26 -19.01 -3.79 3.79
N LYS A 27 -19.26 -4.73 2.88
CA LYS A 27 -18.26 -5.71 2.44
C LYS A 27 -17.07 -4.93 1.89
N LYS A 28 -16.07 -4.68 2.75
CA LYS A 28 -14.94 -3.78 2.48
C LYS A 28 -13.94 -4.54 1.63
N ASN A 29 -13.57 -3.97 0.47
CA ASN A 29 -12.50 -4.55 -0.31
C ASN A 29 -11.16 -4.10 0.30
N TRP A 30 -10.20 -5.01 0.28
CA TRP A 30 -8.81 -4.77 0.62
C TRP A 30 -7.99 -4.80 -0.67
N TYR A 31 -6.98 -3.95 -0.72
CA TYR A 31 -6.12 -3.83 -1.88
C TYR A 31 -4.70 -4.16 -1.48
N VAL A 32 -4.06 -5.09 -2.20
CA VAL A 32 -2.62 -5.33 -2.11
C VAL A 32 -1.97 -4.76 -3.36
N LEU A 33 -1.05 -3.82 -3.15
CA LEU A 33 -0.14 -3.34 -4.18
C LEU A 33 1.22 -4.02 -3.95
N ASN A 34 1.47 -5.10 -4.68
CA ASN A 34 2.77 -5.78 -4.67
C ASN A 34 3.66 -5.16 -5.75
N CYS A 35 4.82 -4.63 -5.37
CA CYS A 35 5.72 -3.93 -6.27
C CYS A 35 7.11 -4.56 -6.34
N HIS A 36 7.68 -4.55 -7.53
CA HIS A 36 9.11 -4.69 -7.77
C HIS A 36 9.54 -3.45 -8.55
N LEU A 37 9.96 -2.42 -7.81
CA LEU A 37 10.26 -1.09 -8.37
C LEU A 37 11.57 -1.09 -9.14
N GLN A 38 11.80 -0.04 -9.92
CA GLN A 38 12.99 0.10 -10.74
C GLN A 38 14.28 0.11 -9.90
N ALA A 39 15.20 -0.79 -10.23
CA ALA A 39 16.54 -0.87 -9.66
C ALA A 39 17.51 0.19 -10.21
N GLY A 40 18.64 0.38 -9.51
CA GLY A 40 19.69 1.34 -9.84
C GLY A 40 19.34 2.78 -9.42
N LYS A 41 20.08 3.76 -9.95
CA LYS A 41 19.85 5.19 -9.68
C LYS A 41 18.61 5.72 -10.40
N GLN A 42 17.44 5.35 -9.90
CA GLN A 42 16.13 5.56 -10.54
C GLN A 42 15.07 6.05 -9.54
N ALA A 43 15.49 6.81 -8.54
CA ALA A 43 14.62 7.30 -7.47
C ALA A 43 13.35 8.03 -7.97
N PRO A 44 13.41 8.93 -8.97
CA PRO A 44 12.19 9.56 -9.50
C PRO A 44 11.20 8.60 -10.11
N ARG A 45 11.69 7.50 -10.69
CA ARG A 45 10.88 6.47 -11.30
C ARG A 45 10.22 5.59 -10.24
N ARG A 46 10.92 5.23 -9.16
CA ARG A 46 10.34 4.50 -8.01
C ARG A 46 9.16 5.25 -7.39
N VAL A 47 9.32 6.55 -7.09
CA VAL A 47 8.22 7.40 -6.56
C VAL A 47 7.05 7.46 -7.54
N ARG A 48 7.31 7.58 -8.85
CA ARG A 48 6.26 7.60 -9.87
C ARG A 48 5.50 6.27 -9.91
N GLN A 49 6.19 5.14 -9.86
CA GLN A 49 5.58 3.81 -9.89
C GLN A 49 4.63 3.58 -8.70
N ILE A 50 5.04 3.99 -7.49
CA ILE A 50 4.17 3.92 -6.31
C ILE A 50 2.96 4.84 -6.46
N ASN A 51 3.15 6.10 -6.86
CA ASN A 51 2.03 7.04 -7.07
C ASN A 51 1.01 6.50 -8.10
N GLU A 52 1.48 5.98 -9.23
CA GLU A 52 0.64 5.35 -10.24
C GLU A 52 -0.11 4.13 -9.68
N GLY A 53 0.55 3.29 -8.88
CA GLY A 53 -0.05 2.14 -8.20
C GLY A 53 -1.18 2.54 -7.23
N VAL A 54 -0.93 3.51 -6.33
CA VAL A 54 -1.94 4.01 -5.39
C VAL A 54 -3.11 4.67 -6.14
N ARG A 55 -2.85 5.40 -7.22
CA ARG A 55 -3.91 5.96 -8.07
C ARG A 55 -4.74 4.89 -8.76
N ALA A 56 -4.13 3.78 -9.18
CA ALA A 56 -4.84 2.65 -9.75
C ALA A 56 -5.78 2.00 -8.72
N VAL A 57 -5.33 1.84 -7.47
CA VAL A 57 -6.15 1.38 -6.34
C VAL A 57 -7.39 2.28 -6.18
N LEU A 58 -7.19 3.60 -6.07
CA LEU A 58 -8.31 4.54 -5.90
C LEU A 58 -9.25 4.55 -7.10
N THR A 59 -8.71 4.40 -8.31
CA THR A 59 -9.52 4.28 -9.52
C THR A 59 -10.41 3.03 -9.46
N LEU A 60 -9.87 1.91 -8.99
CA LEU A 60 -10.63 0.67 -8.81
C LEU A 60 -11.68 0.79 -7.69
N ALA A 61 -11.33 1.38 -6.55
CA ALA A 61 -12.27 1.64 -5.46
C ALA A 61 -13.45 2.52 -5.89
N ARG A 62 -13.19 3.59 -6.67
CA ARG A 62 -14.25 4.41 -7.28
C ARG A 62 -15.13 3.60 -8.24
N LYS A 63 -14.54 2.73 -9.08
CA LYS A 63 -15.30 1.83 -9.97
C LYS A 63 -16.20 0.86 -9.19
N LEU A 64 -15.75 0.42 -8.02
CA LEU A 64 -16.53 -0.43 -7.10
C LEU A 64 -17.51 0.36 -6.22
N LYS A 65 -17.64 1.68 -6.45
CA LYS A 65 -18.55 2.59 -5.74
C LYS A 65 -18.29 2.66 -4.23
N GLU A 66 -17.03 2.55 -3.81
CA GLU A 66 -16.66 2.75 -2.42
C GLU A 66 -16.83 4.23 -2.01
N PRO A 67 -17.37 4.51 -0.82
CA PRO A 67 -17.57 5.87 -0.36
C PRO A 67 -16.24 6.52 0.02
N LYS A 68 -15.94 7.67 -0.58
CA LYS A 68 -14.73 8.47 -0.34
C LYS A 68 -13.44 7.62 -0.27
N PRO A 69 -13.02 7.00 -1.38
CA PRO A 69 -11.91 6.06 -1.37
C PRO A 69 -10.61 6.61 -0.78
N GLU A 70 -10.35 7.90 -0.92
CA GLU A 70 -9.17 8.58 -0.37
C GLU A 70 -9.12 8.51 1.17
N GLU A 71 -10.27 8.45 1.84
CA GLU A 71 -10.39 8.41 3.31
C GLU A 71 -10.50 6.99 3.86
N SER A 72 -11.03 6.04 3.08
CA SER A 72 -11.53 4.77 3.61
C SER A 72 -10.89 3.50 3.03
N THR A 73 -10.15 3.62 1.91
CA THR A 73 -9.57 2.46 1.21
C THR A 73 -8.49 1.78 2.04
N PRO A 74 -8.64 0.50 2.42
CA PRO A 74 -7.59 -0.24 3.10
C PRO A 74 -6.61 -0.79 2.06
N LEU A 75 -5.40 -0.26 2.08
CA LEU A 75 -4.32 -0.57 1.15
C LEU A 75 -3.13 -1.16 1.91
N ILE A 76 -2.61 -2.26 1.40
CA ILE A 76 -1.33 -2.86 1.79
C ILE A 76 -0.38 -2.67 0.62
N VAL A 77 0.78 -2.08 0.85
CA VAL A 77 1.86 -1.99 -0.15
C VAL A 77 2.99 -2.89 0.31
N CYS A 78 3.45 -3.78 -0.55
CA CYS A 78 4.51 -4.73 -0.23
C CYS A 78 5.39 -5.01 -1.45
N GLY A 79 6.54 -5.65 -1.23
CA GLY A 79 7.44 -6.11 -2.28
C GLY A 79 8.81 -5.45 -2.21
N ASP A 80 9.54 -5.50 -3.33
CA ASP A 80 10.89 -4.98 -3.45
C ASP A 80 10.88 -3.54 -3.99
N PHE A 81 11.20 -2.59 -3.10
CA PHE A 81 11.26 -1.17 -3.44
C PHE A 81 12.54 -0.78 -4.18
N ASN A 82 13.56 -1.65 -4.23
CA ASN A 82 14.84 -1.41 -4.89
C ASN A 82 15.48 -0.04 -4.54
N GLY A 83 15.22 0.45 -3.32
CA GLY A 83 15.82 1.64 -2.75
C GLY A 83 16.86 1.27 -1.69
N GLY A 84 17.77 2.18 -1.41
CA GLY A 84 18.67 2.05 -0.26
C GLY A 84 17.96 2.30 1.07
N ALA A 85 18.74 2.53 2.14
CA ALA A 85 18.20 2.86 3.46
C ALA A 85 17.24 4.07 3.45
N GLU A 86 17.48 5.04 2.57
CA GLU A 86 16.65 6.25 2.38
C GLU A 86 15.93 6.19 1.03
N CYS A 87 14.88 5.36 0.93
CA CYS A 87 14.10 5.25 -0.29
C CYS A 87 13.01 6.33 -0.36
N GLY A 88 13.06 7.21 -1.36
CA GLY A 88 12.07 8.26 -1.57
C GLY A 88 10.66 7.73 -1.84
N ALA A 89 10.54 6.49 -2.34
CA ALA A 89 9.25 5.83 -2.50
C ALA A 89 8.65 5.40 -1.14
N VAL A 90 9.48 5.00 -0.18
CA VAL A 90 9.05 4.67 1.20
C VAL A 90 8.67 5.95 1.93
N ARG A 91 9.51 6.99 1.89
CA ARG A 91 9.19 8.31 2.47
C ARG A 91 7.91 8.91 1.91
N TYR A 92 7.68 8.79 0.60
CA TYR A 92 6.43 9.21 -0.02
C TYR A 92 5.19 8.53 0.57
N LEU A 93 5.30 7.25 0.94
CA LEU A 93 4.21 6.49 1.57
C LEU A 93 4.03 6.87 3.05
N GLU A 94 5.11 6.97 3.80
CA GLU A 94 5.12 7.19 5.26
C GLU A 94 4.88 8.64 5.68
N ASP A 95 5.43 9.60 4.95
CA ASP A 95 5.21 11.03 5.20
C ASP A 95 3.95 11.54 4.49
N GLY A 96 3.44 10.78 3.52
CA GLY A 96 2.34 11.17 2.64
C GLY A 96 2.72 12.22 1.60
N PHE A 97 3.99 12.62 1.52
CA PHE A 97 4.51 13.45 0.44
C PHE A 97 6.02 13.28 0.26
N VAL A 98 6.52 13.72 -0.88
CA VAL A 98 7.95 13.95 -1.09
C VAL A 98 8.14 15.17 -2.00
N ASP A 99 9.21 15.92 -1.82
CA ASP A 99 9.53 17.09 -2.63
C ASP A 99 10.96 17.03 -3.19
N ASN A 100 11.37 18.10 -3.86
CA ASN A 100 12.67 18.19 -4.53
C ASN A 100 13.86 18.35 -3.57
N THR A 101 13.62 18.50 -2.26
CA THR A 101 14.66 18.56 -1.24
C THR A 101 15.10 17.17 -0.78
N PHE A 102 14.28 16.13 -1.01
CA PHE A 102 14.62 14.76 -0.70
C PHE A 102 15.55 14.18 -1.78
N ILE A 103 16.74 13.74 -1.35
CA ILE A 103 17.81 13.24 -2.22
C ILE A 103 18.01 11.75 -1.98
N GLU A 104 18.03 10.96 -3.06
CA GLU A 104 18.33 9.53 -3.04
C GLU A 104 19.41 9.26 -4.10
N ASP A 105 20.47 8.54 -3.74
CA ASP A 105 21.62 8.23 -4.62
C ASP A 105 22.37 9.46 -5.20
N GLY A 106 22.19 10.62 -4.58
CA GLY A 106 22.79 11.91 -4.98
C GLY A 106 21.88 12.78 -5.86
N ASP A 107 20.70 12.29 -6.23
CA ASP A 107 19.75 13.00 -7.10
C ASP A 107 18.42 13.29 -6.38
N PRO A 108 17.74 14.41 -6.69
CA PRO A 108 16.41 14.67 -6.18
C PRO A 108 15.40 13.66 -6.72
N VAL A 109 14.53 13.15 -5.85
CA VAL A 109 13.56 12.10 -6.23
C VAL A 109 12.34 12.64 -6.97
N THR A 110 12.18 13.96 -7.05
CA THR A 110 11.12 14.61 -7.81
C THR A 110 11.50 16.04 -8.14
N SER A 111 10.97 16.59 -9.24
CA SER A 111 11.13 17.99 -9.60
C SER A 111 10.13 18.92 -8.92
N SER A 112 9.06 18.36 -8.33
CA SER A 112 7.99 19.09 -7.65
C SER A 112 7.41 18.28 -6.49
N VAL A 113 6.70 18.95 -5.59
CA VAL A 113 6.01 18.29 -4.47
C VAL A 113 5.01 17.27 -5.01
N LYS A 114 5.18 16.00 -4.62
CA LYS A 114 4.24 14.92 -4.86
C LYS A 114 3.55 14.55 -3.55
N ARG A 115 2.23 14.57 -3.55
CA ARG A 115 1.41 14.16 -2.40
C ARG A 115 0.78 12.80 -2.64
N LEU A 116 0.71 11.98 -1.59
CA LEU A 116 -0.02 10.74 -1.58
C LEU A 116 -1.51 11.05 -1.74
N PRO A 117 -2.24 10.38 -2.65
CA PRO A 117 -3.67 10.66 -2.85
C PRO A 117 -4.55 9.94 -1.81
N LEU A 118 -4.01 9.68 -0.62
CA LEU A 118 -4.71 9.14 0.53
C LEU A 118 -4.81 10.23 1.61
N ALA A 119 -5.87 10.19 2.41
CA ALA A 119 -6.10 11.17 3.47
C ALA A 119 -5.04 11.09 4.58
N LEU A 120 -4.49 9.90 4.81
CA LEU A 120 -3.45 9.63 5.80
C LEU A 120 -2.25 8.94 5.14
N PRO A 121 -1.03 9.21 5.62
CA PRO A 121 0.13 8.41 5.27
C PRO A 121 0.00 6.95 5.71
N MET A 122 0.86 6.10 5.14
CA MET A 122 0.96 4.69 5.49
C MET A 122 1.89 4.49 6.69
N HIS A 123 1.81 3.31 7.31
CA HIS A 123 2.65 2.93 8.43
C HIS A 123 3.43 1.66 8.09
N ASP A 124 4.72 1.62 8.43
CA ASP A 124 5.48 0.39 8.40
C ASP A 124 4.98 -0.57 9.51
N VAL A 125 4.53 -1.74 9.09
CA VAL A 125 4.02 -2.79 9.97
C VAL A 125 5.14 -3.40 10.81
N MET A 126 6.38 -3.42 10.31
CA MET A 126 7.53 -3.99 11.01
C MET A 126 8.01 -3.06 12.13
N GLU A 127 8.12 -1.76 11.86
CA GLU A 127 8.56 -0.77 12.86
C GLU A 127 7.60 -0.68 14.06
N GLN A 128 6.30 -0.87 13.85
CA GLN A 128 5.31 -0.88 14.94
C GLN A 128 5.42 -2.08 15.90
N ASN A 129 6.00 -3.20 15.46
CA ASN A 129 6.11 -4.39 16.29
C ASN A 129 7.28 -4.32 17.28
N ASP A 130 8.32 -3.55 16.98
CA ASP A 130 9.50 -3.37 17.84
C ASP A 130 9.21 -2.54 19.12
N HIS A 131 8.01 -1.95 19.24
CA HIS A 131 7.61 -1.14 20.39
C HIS A 131 6.53 -1.80 21.28
N ARG A 132 6.19 -3.08 21.06
CA ARG A 132 5.30 -3.78 21.98
C ARG A 132 6.07 -4.31 23.19
N PRO A 133 5.76 -3.85 24.42
CA PRO A 133 6.51 -4.22 25.61
C PRO A 133 6.39 -5.71 26.02
N ASP A 134 5.43 -6.45 25.43
CA ASP A 134 5.09 -7.82 25.83
C ASP A 134 5.32 -8.89 24.73
N SER A 135 5.97 -8.59 23.61
CA SER A 135 6.10 -9.56 22.51
C SER A 135 7.30 -10.49 22.68
N SER A 136 7.04 -11.70 23.20
CA SER A 136 7.62 -12.89 22.57
C SER A 136 7.22 -12.83 21.09
N SER A 137 8.18 -12.51 20.23
CA SER A 137 7.99 -12.01 18.88
C SER A 137 7.34 -13.03 17.94
N ASP A 138 6.01 -13.12 17.97
CA ASP A 138 5.29 -13.75 16.86
C ASP A 138 5.44 -12.84 15.64
N PRO A 139 5.96 -13.35 14.51
CA PRO A 139 6.05 -12.57 13.29
C PRO A 139 4.66 -12.07 12.88
N PRO A 140 4.57 -10.92 12.20
CA PRO A 140 3.28 -10.42 11.76
C PRO A 140 2.56 -11.47 10.90
N PRO A 141 1.21 -11.53 10.96
CA PRO A 141 0.42 -12.44 10.14
C PRO A 141 0.82 -12.32 8.66
N THR A 142 1.25 -13.44 8.07
CA THR A 142 1.73 -13.50 6.68
C THR A 142 0.58 -13.87 5.75
N LEU A 143 0.29 -13.02 4.77
CA LEU A 143 -0.64 -13.35 3.68
C LEU A 143 0.12 -14.02 2.54
N VAL A 144 -0.20 -15.29 2.25
CA VAL A 144 0.30 -15.99 1.07
C VAL A 144 -0.79 -15.98 0.01
N VAL A 145 -0.49 -15.40 -1.16
CA VAL A 145 -1.39 -15.41 -2.31
C VAL A 145 -0.79 -16.33 -3.37
N SER A 146 -1.27 -17.56 -3.43
CA SER A 146 -0.76 -18.62 -4.32
C SER A 146 -0.70 -18.22 -5.79
N GLU A 147 -1.66 -17.42 -6.22
CA GLU A 147 -1.82 -16.91 -7.58
C GLU A 147 -0.72 -15.93 -7.99
N LEU A 148 0.06 -15.43 -7.02
CA LEU A 148 1.20 -14.53 -7.25
C LEU A 148 2.54 -15.27 -7.28
N ILE A 149 2.54 -16.57 -6.99
CA ILE A 149 3.72 -17.43 -7.07
C ILE A 149 3.81 -17.94 -8.52
N PHE A 150 4.52 -17.18 -9.37
CA PHE A 150 4.80 -17.61 -10.74
C PHE A 150 5.92 -18.66 -10.71
N TYR A 151 5.63 -19.89 -11.19
CA TYR A 151 6.65 -20.91 -11.52
C TYR A 151 7.34 -20.58 -12.84
#